data_AF-A0A803NUB2-F1
#
_entry.id   AF-A0A803NUB2-F1
#
_cell.length_a   1.000
_cell.length_b   1.000
_cell.length_c   1.000
_cell.angle_alpha   90.00
_cell.angle_beta   90.00
_cell.angle_gamma   90.00
#
_symmetry.space_group_name_H-M   'P 1'
#
loop_
_entity.id
_entity.type
_entity.pdbx_description
1 polymer ?
#
loop_
_entity_poly.entity_id
_entity_poly.type
_entity_poly.pdbx_seq_one_letter_code
_entity_poly.pdbx_strand_id
1 'polypeptide(L)'
;MKDIAQLFIEKFTSTFSKNGSRLKFDAEEWTHMRMDNMLKEDLMEAPSEEEVLKALASMGIDKAPGPDGSPVVFFSVSLGHNQRRLPQIY
;
A
#
# COMPACT_ATOMS: atom_id res chain seq x y z
N MET A 1 13.07 -8.95 36.69
CA MET A 1 12.55 -8.38 35.43
C MET A 1 13.34 -9.00 34.29
N LYS A 2 12.69 -9.46 33.23
CA LYS A 2 13.41 -9.91 32.02
C LYS A 2 13.84 -8.68 31.23
N ASP A 3 15.07 -8.69 30.76
CA ASP A 3 15.57 -7.68 29.82
C ASP A 3 14.80 -7.77 28.48
N ILE A 4 14.68 -6.65 27.77
CA ILE A 4 13.93 -6.55 26.52
C ILE A 4 14.51 -7.47 25.44
N ALA A 5 15.84 -7.68 25.45
CA ALA A 5 16.50 -8.64 24.57
C ALA A 5 15.99 -10.07 24.81
N GLN A 6 15.76 -10.44 26.07
CA GLN A 6 15.27 -11.76 26.42
C GLN A 6 13.81 -11.95 26.05
N LEU A 7 12.99 -10.90 26.19
CA LEU A 7 11.60 -10.91 25.71
C LEU A 7 11.53 -11.05 24.18
N PHE A 8 12.43 -10.37 23.45
CA PHE A 8 12.52 -10.49 22.00
C PHE A 8 12.90 -11.90 21.56
N ILE A 9 13.97 -12.47 22.13
CA ILE A 9 14.44 -13.82 21.79
C ILE A 9 13.35 -14.85 22.08
N GLU A 10 12.74 -14.81 23.26
CA GLU A 10 11.66 -15.74 23.63
C GLU A 10 10.48 -15.66 22.65
N LYS A 11 10.07 -14.44 22.27
CA LYS A 11 8.96 -14.25 21.33
C LYS A 11 9.32 -14.72 19.93
N PHE A 12 10.50 -14.36 19.43
CA PHE A 12 10.98 -14.72 18.10
C PHE A 12 11.12 -16.23 17.96
N THR A 13 11.84 -16.88 18.88
CA THR A 13 12.00 -18.34 18.88
C THR A 13 10.65 -19.05 19.05
N SER A 14 9.74 -18.56 19.90
CA SER A 14 8.41 -19.17 20.03
C SER A 14 7.59 -19.10 18.73
N THR A 15 7.67 -18.00 17.98
CA THR A 15 6.97 -17.84 16.70
C THR A 15 7.51 -18.79 15.63
N PHE A 16 8.83 -18.97 15.55
CA PHE A 16 9.47 -19.71 14.44
C PHE A 16 9.86 -21.15 14.78
N SER A 17 9.87 -21.55 16.04
CA SER A 17 10.19 -22.91 16.49
C SER A 17 8.98 -23.76 16.86
N LYS A 18 7.78 -23.17 16.96
CA LYS A 18 6.56 -23.99 16.89
C LYS A 18 6.57 -24.66 15.53
N ASN A 19 6.52 -26.00 15.50
CA ASN A 19 6.27 -26.77 14.29
C ASN A 19 5.15 -26.08 13.55
N GLY A 20 5.53 -25.32 12.53
CA GLY A 20 4.61 -24.41 11.89
C GLY A 20 3.43 -25.27 11.50
N SER A 21 2.24 -24.87 11.91
CA SER A 21 1.15 -24.94 10.96
C SER A 21 1.69 -24.17 9.76
N ARG A 22 2.41 -24.86 8.86
CA ARG A 22 2.49 -24.46 7.47
C ARG A 22 1.03 -24.21 7.18
N LEU A 23 0.66 -22.93 7.08
CA LEU A 23 -0.62 -22.57 6.50
C LEU A 23 -0.67 -23.47 5.27
N LYS A 24 -1.62 -24.41 5.23
CA LYS A 24 -1.76 -25.28 4.08
C LYS A 24 -1.95 -24.30 2.95
N PHE A 25 -0.90 -24.10 2.17
CA PHE A 25 -0.95 -23.24 1.01
C PHE A 25 -1.77 -24.03 0.02
N ASP A 26 -3.08 -23.84 0.10
CA ASP A 26 -4.01 -24.40 -0.85
C ASP A 26 -4.06 -23.44 -2.03
N ALA A 27 -3.18 -23.71 -2.98
CA ALA A 27 -3.13 -22.97 -4.23
C ALA A 27 -4.47 -23.05 -4.99
N GLU A 28 -5.27 -24.10 -4.78
CA GLU A 28 -6.57 -24.26 -5.44
C GLU A 28 -7.62 -23.30 -4.88
N GLU A 29 -7.62 -23.06 -3.56
CA GLU A 29 -8.55 -22.10 -2.92
C GLU A 29 -8.33 -20.67 -3.44
N TRP A 30 -7.07 -20.28 -3.67
CA TRP A 30 -6.72 -18.93 -4.15
C TRP A 30 -6.85 -18.80 -5.67
N THR A 31 -6.70 -19.88 -6.43
CA THR A 31 -6.88 -19.86 -7.90
C THR A 31 -8.35 -19.93 -8.32
N HIS A 32 -9.27 -20.20 -7.39
CA HIS A 32 -10.72 -20.09 -7.59
C HIS A 32 -11.25 -18.65 -7.47
N MET A 33 -10.46 -17.69 -6.99
CA MET A 33 -10.65 -16.27 -7.31
C MET A 33 -10.28 -16.03 -8.79
N ARG A 34 -10.90 -16.76 -9.70
CA ARG A 34 -10.93 -16.37 -11.11
C ARG A 34 -11.80 -15.13 -11.16
N MET A 35 -11.19 -14.00 -11.52
CA MET A 35 -11.95 -12.79 -11.81
C MET A 35 -13.03 -13.17 -12.82
N ASP A 36 -14.29 -12.96 -12.46
CA ASP A 36 -15.35 -13.12 -13.43
C ASP A 36 -15.15 -12.10 -14.57
N ASN A 37 -15.73 -12.36 -15.73
CA ASN A 37 -15.52 -11.50 -16.88
C ASN A 37 -16.02 -10.06 -16.64
N MET A 38 -16.97 -9.86 -15.71
CA MET A 38 -17.48 -8.55 -15.35
C MET A 38 -16.46 -7.76 -14.52
N LEU A 39 -15.90 -8.37 -13.47
CA LEU A 39 -14.84 -7.80 -12.65
C LEU A 39 -13.59 -7.50 -13.47
N LYS A 40 -13.31 -8.32 -14.50
CA LYS A 40 -12.25 -8.03 -15.46
C LYS A 40 -12.55 -6.77 -16.27
N GLU A 41 -13.76 -6.61 -16.78
CA GLU A 41 -14.15 -5.43 -17.55
C GLU A 41 -14.08 -4.16 -16.69
N ASP A 42 -14.59 -4.23 -15.46
CA ASP A 42 -14.56 -3.13 -14.48
C ASP A 42 -13.12 -2.70 -14.13
N LEU A 43 -12.18 -3.65 -13.97
CA LEU A 43 -10.78 -3.34 -13.65
C LEU A 43 -9.95 -2.84 -14.84
N MET A 44 -10.45 -3.06 -16.06
CA MET A 44 -9.82 -2.56 -17.28
C MET A 44 -10.31 -1.15 -17.62
N GLU A 45 -11.36 -0.66 -16.95
CA GLU A 45 -11.83 0.71 -17.10
C GLU A 45 -10.82 1.71 -16.51
N ALA A 46 -10.61 2.82 -17.20
CA ALA A 46 -9.79 3.89 -16.67
C ALA A 46 -10.51 4.56 -15.49
N PRO A 47 -9.83 4.82 -14.37
CA PRO A 47 -10.47 5.48 -13.23
C PRO A 47 -10.94 6.87 -13.63
N SER A 48 -12.12 7.24 -13.13
CA SER A 48 -12.66 8.59 -13.27
C SER A 48 -11.78 9.61 -12.56
N GLU A 49 -11.89 10.87 -12.95
CA GLU A 49 -11.18 11.96 -12.29
C GLU A 49 -11.48 12.00 -10.78
N GLU A 50 -12.76 11.83 -10.39
CA GLU A 50 -13.16 11.81 -8.98
C GLU A 50 -12.47 10.69 -8.19
N GLU A 51 -12.34 9.50 -8.77
CA GLU A 51 -11.65 8.37 -8.14
C GLU A 51 -10.16 8.66 -7.94
N VAL A 52 -9.51 9.26 -8.95
CA VAL A 52 -8.11 9.68 -8.84
C VAL A 52 -7.94 10.72 -7.73
N LEU A 53 -8.83 11.71 -7.64
CA LEU A 53 -8.75 12.74 -6.61
C LEU A 53 -8.99 12.18 -5.20
N LYS A 54 -9.97 11.28 -5.04
CA LYS A 54 -10.21 10.58 -3.76
C LYS A 54 -9.02 9.74 -3.35
N ALA A 55 -8.42 9.01 -4.30
CA ALA A 55 -7.24 8.20 -4.05
C ALA A 55 -6.08 9.07 -3.55
N LEU A 56 -5.77 10.18 -4.25
CA LEU A 56 -4.71 11.12 -3.85
C LEU A 56 -4.96 11.72 -2.46
N ALA A 57 -6.20 12.12 -2.14
CA ALA A 57 -6.56 12.64 -0.82
C ALA A 57 -6.38 11.58 0.29
N SER A 58 -6.58 10.30 -0.02
CA SER A 58 -6.43 9.19 0.94
C SER A 58 -4.98 8.78 1.22
N MET A 59 -4.01 9.23 0.40
CA MET A 59 -2.62 8.75 0.50
C MET A 59 -1.94 9.17 1.81
N GLY A 60 -2.37 10.27 2.44
CA GLY A 60 -1.76 10.81 3.65
C GLY A 60 -0.41 11.50 3.36
N ILE A 61 -0.16 12.64 4.02
CA ILE A 61 1.00 13.49 3.73
C ILE A 61 2.30 13.05 4.40
N ASP A 62 2.22 12.14 5.37
CA ASP A 62 3.35 11.73 6.23
C ASP A 62 3.97 10.40 5.79
N LYS A 63 3.78 10.03 4.52
CA LYS A 63 4.42 8.85 3.93
C LYS A 63 5.78 9.23 3.36
N ALA A 64 6.78 8.43 3.66
CA ALA A 64 8.10 8.56 3.05
C ALA A 64 7.98 8.45 1.52
N PRO A 65 8.79 9.21 0.76
CA PRO A 65 8.78 9.17 -0.70
C PRO A 65 9.17 7.78 -1.22
N GLY A 66 8.70 7.48 -2.43
CA GLY A 66 9.10 6.28 -3.15
C GLY A 66 10.58 6.30 -3.55
N PRO A 67 11.06 5.25 -4.24
CA PRO A 67 12.44 5.21 -4.75
C PRO A 67 12.74 6.31 -5.78
N ASP A 68 11.72 6.94 -6.35
CA ASP A 68 11.80 8.11 -7.22
C ASP A 68 12.02 9.43 -6.46
N GLY A 69 11.91 9.42 -5.12
CA GLY A 69 12.12 10.58 -4.27
C GLY A 69 10.94 11.56 -4.20
N SER A 70 9.83 11.29 -4.88
CA SER A 70 8.67 12.19 -4.92
C SER A 70 7.79 12.00 -3.67
N PRO A 71 7.60 13.04 -2.83
CA PRO A 71 6.69 12.96 -1.69
C PRO A 71 5.23 13.14 -2.14
N VAL A 72 4.27 12.63 -1.35
CA VAL A 72 2.83 12.71 -1.67
C VAL A 72 2.35 14.14 -1.92
N VAL A 73 2.94 15.13 -1.25
CA VAL A 73 2.62 16.55 -1.42
C VAL A 73 2.85 17.05 -2.85
N PHE A 74 3.74 16.42 -3.62
CA PHE A 74 3.97 16.75 -5.03
C PHE A 74 2.67 16.62 -5.86
N PHE A 75 1.88 15.59 -5.59
CA PHE A 75 0.61 15.32 -6.29
C PHE A 75 -0.56 16.15 -5.74
N SER A 76 -0.43 16.69 -4.52
CA SER A 76 -1.45 17.54 -3.90
C SER A 76 -1.54 18.95 -4.51
N VAL A 77 -0.47 19.43 -5.16
CA VAL A 77 -0.43 20.76 -5.79
C VAL A 77 -1.41 20.85 -6.97
N SER A 78 -1.66 19.74 -7.65
CA SER A 78 -2.59 19.64 -8.79
C SER A 78 -4.07 19.81 -8.39
N LEU A 79 -4.40 19.56 -7.12
CA LEU A 79 -5.75 19.71 -6.57
C LEU A 79 -6.09 21.15 -6.14
N GLY A 80 -5.07 22.00 -5.95
CA GLY A 80 -5.21 23.39 -5.51
C GLY A 80 -5.00 24.43 -6.62
N HIS A 81 -4.57 24.02 -7.81
CA HIS A 81 -4.22 24.95 -8.89
C HIS A 81 -5.38 25.29 -9.83
N ASN A 82 -6.46 25.80 -9.23
CA ASN A 82 -7.10 26.99 -9.81
C ASN A 82 -6.46 28.29 -9.27
N GLN A 83 -5.52 28.24 -8.32
CA GLN A 83 -4.72 29.41 -7.94
C GLN A 83 -3.26 29.09 -7.56
N ARG A 84 -2.34 29.77 -8.27
CA ARG A 84 -0.95 30.14 -7.90
C ARG A 84 0.22 29.22 -8.29
N ARG A 85 0.65 29.38 -9.55
CA ARG A 85 2.06 29.45 -10.04
C ARG A 85 3.04 28.40 -9.50
N LEU A 86 3.41 27.49 -10.41
CA LEU A 86 4.60 26.64 -10.30
C LEU A 86 5.87 27.49 -10.06
N PRO A 87 6.76 27.12 -9.13
CA PRO A 87 8.12 27.65 -9.13
C PRO A 87 8.90 26.99 -10.26
N GLN A 88 9.50 27.81 -11.13
CA GLN A 88 10.54 27.32 -12.03
C GLN A 88 11.78 26.98 -11.19
N ILE A 89 12.30 25.78 -11.40
CA ILE A 89 13.58 25.36 -10.83
C ILE A 89 14.55 25.27 -12.01
N TYR A 90 15.61 26.08 -11.94
CA TYR A 90 16.80 26.02 -12.81
C TYR A 90 17.64 24.79 -12.50
#